data_AF-A0A8S3HDI4-F1
#
_entry.id   AF-A0A8S3HDI4-F1
#
_cell.length_a   1.000
_cell.length_b   1.000
_cell.length_c   1.000
_cell.angle_alpha   90.00
_cell.angle_beta   90.00
_cell.angle_gamma   90.00
#
_symmetry.space_group_name_H-M   'P 1'
#
loop_
_entity.id
_entity.type
_entity.pdbx_description
1 polymer ?
#
loop_
_entity_poly.entity_id
_entity_poly.type
_entity_poly.pdbx_seq_one_letter_code
_entity_poly.pdbx_strand_id
1 'polypeptide(L)'
;MHLDRREVQFGNTKVFIKSPESLHILEDMRLRKFDNYARVIQKAMKRYCAVRVYQKQREQATDILYGRKERNARSLDRDYVGDYCNLHQRPDLQRLVNRSEKIDFSSYLYKYDRRFRRQGRYFISTNQALYIIDEQCIKAGSSGKTNNSNVQKTKAQEGYSLEYIVKRRIPLENIT
;
A
#
# COMPACT_ATOMS: atom_id res chain seq x y z
N MET A 1 -18.77 -32.71 4.28
CA MET A 1 -20.20 -32.63 4.67
C MET A 1 -20.64 -34.05 4.99
N HIS A 2 -21.15 -34.30 6.19
CA HIS A 2 -21.70 -35.59 6.54
C HIS A 2 -23.01 -35.34 7.28
N LEU A 3 -24.10 -35.21 6.52
CA LEU A 3 -25.42 -35.38 7.10
C LEU A 3 -25.60 -36.90 7.22
N ASP A 4 -25.95 -37.38 8.41
CA ASP A 4 -26.10 -38.83 8.59
C ASP A 4 -27.26 -39.32 7.71
N ARG A 5 -27.00 -40.34 6.89
CA ARG A 5 -27.99 -40.90 5.96
C ARG A 5 -29.22 -41.42 6.70
N ARG A 6 -29.12 -41.68 8.00
CA ARG A 6 -30.23 -42.11 8.85
C ARG A 6 -31.28 -41.03 9.08
N GLU A 7 -30.89 -39.76 9.00
CA GLU A 7 -31.76 -38.60 9.28
C GLU A 7 -32.58 -38.17 8.06
N VAL A 8 -32.24 -38.66 6.87
CA VAL A 8 -32.88 -38.31 5.60
C VAL A 8 -33.50 -39.54 4.95
N GLN A 9 -34.73 -39.40 4.45
CA GLN A 9 -35.43 -40.40 3.67
C GLN A 9 -35.91 -39.81 2.34
N PHE A 10 -35.65 -40.51 1.23
CA PHE A 10 -36.08 -40.10 -0.10
C PHE A 10 -37.42 -40.77 -0.44
N GLY A 11 -38.44 -39.98 -0.77
CA GLY A 11 -39.65 -40.46 -1.44
C GLY A 11 -39.54 -40.31 -2.97
N ASN A 12 -40.59 -40.70 -3.70
CA ASN A 12 -40.57 -40.63 -5.17
C ASN A 12 -40.43 -39.20 -5.72
N THR A 13 -40.97 -38.18 -5.03
CA THR A 13 -40.96 -36.78 -5.48
C THR A 13 -40.36 -35.79 -4.48
N LYS A 14 -40.23 -36.17 -3.20
CA LYS A 14 -39.85 -35.26 -2.10
C LYS A 14 -38.89 -35.94 -1.13
N VAL A 15 -38.10 -35.12 -0.43
CA VAL A 15 -37.18 -35.55 0.63
C VAL A 15 -37.83 -35.30 1.99
N PHE A 16 -37.69 -36.27 2.90
CA PHE A 16 -38.18 -36.21 4.28
C PHE A 16 -37.01 -36.17 5.25
N ILE A 17 -37.01 -35.19 6.16
CA ILE A 17 -36.00 -35.01 7.21
C ILE A 17 -36.64 -35.37 8.54
N LYS A 18 -36.00 -36.24 9.33
CA LYS A 18 -36.59 -36.81 10.55
C LYS A 18 -36.52 -35.86 11.74
N SER A 19 -35.40 -35.17 11.93
CA SER A 19 -35.16 -34.27 13.06
C SER A 19 -35.23 -32.80 12.59
N PRO A 20 -35.82 -31.90 13.39
CA PRO A 20 -35.82 -30.47 13.09
C PRO A 20 -34.41 -29.89 13.10
N GLU A 21 -33.49 -30.42 13.92
CA GLU A 21 -32.11 -29.96 14.02
C GLU A 21 -31.37 -30.05 12.68
N SER A 22 -31.52 -31.18 11.97
CA SER A 22 -30.86 -31.39 10.67
C SER A 22 -31.37 -30.43 9.59
N LEU A 23 -32.64 -30.02 9.66
CA LEU A 23 -33.18 -28.96 8.80
C LEU A 23 -32.53 -27.61 9.13
N HIS A 24 -32.40 -27.24 10.41
CA HIS A 24 -31.77 -25.97 10.81
C HIS A 24 -30.30 -25.91 10.40
N ILE A 25 -29.55 -27.02 10.53
CA ILE A 25 -28.17 -27.10 10.04
C ILE A 25 -28.11 -26.81 8.54
N LEU A 26 -29.01 -27.40 7.74
CA LEU A 26 -29.06 -27.15 6.29
C LEU A 26 -29.37 -25.68 5.97
N GLU A 27 -30.29 -25.06 6.71
CA GLU A 27 -30.63 -23.64 6.56
C GLU A 27 -29.46 -22.73 6.94
N ASP A 28 -28.78 -22.97 8.05
CA ASP A 28 -27.59 -22.23 8.46
C ASP A 28 -26.48 -22.33 7.40
N MET A 29 -26.30 -23.50 6.79
CA MET A 29 -25.35 -23.70 5.71
C MET A 29 -25.75 -22.95 4.44
N ARG A 30 -27.05 -22.94 4.11
CA ARG A 30 -27.59 -22.16 3.00
C ARG A 30 -27.34 -20.66 3.22
N LEU A 31 -27.56 -20.17 4.43
CA LEU A 31 -27.32 -18.77 4.81
C LEU A 31 -25.84 -18.39 4.58
N ARG A 32 -24.91 -19.22 5.08
CA ARG A 32 -23.46 -19.03 4.84
C ARG A 32 -23.09 -19.06 3.36
N LYS A 33 -23.83 -19.81 2.54
CA LYS A 33 -23.60 -19.85 1.09
C LYS A 33 -23.97 -18.53 0.42
N PHE A 34 -25.04 -17.87 0.86
CA PHE A 34 -25.39 -16.53 0.36
C PHE A 34 -24.33 -15.49 0.68
N ASP A 35 -23.76 -15.50 1.88
CA ASP A 35 -22.65 -14.61 2.22
C ASP A 35 -21.46 -14.78 1.27
N ASN A 36 -21.16 -16.02 0.89
CA ASN A 36 -20.10 -16.30 -0.07
C ASN A 36 -20.43 -15.75 -1.46
N TYR A 37 -21.67 -15.89 -1.94
CA TYR A 37 -22.10 -15.27 -3.19
C TYR A 37 -21.99 -13.74 -3.14
N ALA A 38 -22.44 -13.12 -2.03
CA ALA A 38 -22.33 -11.69 -1.83
C ALA A 38 -20.87 -11.22 -1.86
N ARG A 39 -19.94 -11.94 -1.21
CA ARG A 39 -18.49 -11.64 -1.25
C ARG A 39 -17.92 -11.71 -2.66
N VAL A 40 -18.34 -12.69 -3.48
CA VAL A 40 -17.89 -12.80 -4.88
C VAL A 40 -18.33 -11.58 -5.69
N ILE A 41 -19.60 -11.19 -5.56
CA ILE A 41 -20.17 -10.03 -6.25
C ILE A 41 -19.46 -8.74 -5.80
N GLN A 42 -19.32 -8.54 -4.49
CA GLN A 42 -18.65 -7.37 -3.91
C GLN A 42 -17.19 -7.27 -4.36
N LYS A 43 -16.47 -8.40 -4.41
CA LYS A 43 -15.08 -8.43 -4.89
C LYS A 43 -14.98 -8.04 -6.37
N ALA A 44 -15.89 -8.55 -7.20
CA ALA A 44 -15.93 -8.20 -8.62
C ALA A 44 -16.23 -6.70 -8.82
N MET A 45 -17.21 -6.16 -8.08
CA MET A 45 -17.58 -4.74 -8.16
C MET A 45 -16.44 -3.82 -7.68
N LYS A 46 -15.81 -4.13 -6.54
CA LYS A 46 -14.65 -3.38 -6.03
C LYS A 46 -13.50 -3.37 -7.04
N ARG A 47 -13.22 -4.50 -7.68
CA ARG A 47 -12.20 -4.59 -8.74
C ARG A 47 -12.57 -3.72 -9.94
N TYR A 48 -13.81 -3.79 -10.42
CA TYR A 48 -14.28 -2.98 -11.53
C TYR A 48 -14.11 -1.48 -11.25
N CYS A 49 -14.57 -1.01 -10.08
CA CYS A 49 -14.41 0.39 -9.68
C CYS A 49 -12.93 0.79 -9.58
N ALA A 50 -12.08 -0.04 -8.97
CA ALA A 50 -10.65 0.24 -8.84
C ALA A 50 -9.95 0.40 -10.20
N VAL A 51 -10.26 -0.48 -11.17
CA VAL A 51 -9.72 -0.39 -12.53
C VAL A 51 -10.16 0.91 -13.21
N ARG A 52 -11.42 1.31 -13.07
CA ARG A 52 -11.94 2.55 -13.66
C ARG A 52 -11.28 3.79 -13.09
N VAL A 53 -11.12 3.85 -11.76
CA VAL A 53 -10.42 4.96 -11.09
C VAL A 53 -8.97 5.04 -11.57
N TYR A 54 -8.27 3.90 -11.62
CA TYR A 54 -6.89 3.84 -12.12
C TYR A 54 -6.76 4.28 -13.57
N GLN A 55 -7.64 3.83 -14.46
CA GLN A 55 -7.65 4.24 -15.86
C GLN A 55 -7.86 5.75 -16.01
N LYS A 56 -8.81 6.32 -15.25
CA LYS A 56 -9.07 7.77 -15.25
C LYS A 56 -7.84 8.55 -14.77
N GLN A 57 -7.20 8.12 -13.68
CA GLN A 57 -5.97 8.76 -13.18
C GLN A 57 -4.84 8.67 -14.22
N ARG A 58 -4.69 7.52 -14.89
CA ARG A 58 -3.69 7.33 -15.94
C ARG A 58 -3.92 8.24 -17.14
N GLU A 59 -5.17 8.32 -17.60
CA GLU A 59 -5.56 9.20 -18.71
C GLU A 59 -5.29 10.68 -18.38
N GLN A 60 -5.70 11.13 -17.18
CA GLN A 60 -5.41 12.48 -16.70
C GLN A 60 -3.91 12.77 -16.63
N ALA A 61 -3.11 11.82 -16.14
CA ALA A 61 -1.66 11.97 -16.07
C ALA A 61 -1.01 12.04 -17.45
N THR A 62 -1.49 11.22 -18.41
CA THR A 62 -1.02 11.25 -19.80
C THR A 62 -1.34 12.59 -20.46
N ASP A 63 -2.57 13.09 -20.31
CA ASP A 63 -3.04 14.33 -20.92
C ASP A 63 -2.18 15.55 -20.55
N ILE A 64 -1.70 15.62 -19.29
CA ILE A 64 -0.83 16.71 -18.83
C ILE A 64 0.42 16.87 -19.71
N LEU A 65 1.03 15.76 -20.13
CA LEU A 65 2.35 15.72 -20.78
C LEU A 65 2.31 15.21 -22.24
N TYR A 66 1.16 14.79 -22.74
CA TYR A 66 1.02 14.23 -24.09
C TYR A 66 1.43 15.25 -25.15
N GLY A 67 2.38 14.88 -26.03
CA GLY A 67 2.94 15.77 -27.06
C GLY A 67 3.82 16.92 -26.54
N ARG A 68 3.82 17.20 -25.22
CA ARG A 68 4.59 18.29 -24.59
C ARG A 68 5.91 17.83 -23.99
N LYS A 69 6.14 16.51 -23.92
CA LYS A 69 7.32 15.92 -23.28
C LYS A 69 8.44 15.65 -24.28
N GLU A 70 9.42 16.54 -24.33
CA GLU A 70 10.56 16.44 -25.27
C GLU A 70 11.60 15.38 -24.86
N ARG A 71 11.95 15.31 -23.57
CA ARG A 71 12.95 14.35 -23.05
C ARG A 71 12.27 13.15 -22.39
N ASN A 72 12.82 11.97 -22.64
CA ASN A 72 12.36 10.70 -22.05
C ASN A 72 10.86 10.43 -22.28
N ALA A 73 10.34 10.70 -23.49
CA ALA A 73 8.92 10.53 -23.82
C ALA A 73 8.37 9.13 -23.47
N ARG A 74 9.18 8.08 -23.67
CA ARG A 74 8.85 6.67 -23.33
C ARG A 74 8.55 6.42 -21.84
N SER A 75 8.81 7.37 -20.95
CA SER A 75 8.43 7.25 -19.54
C SER A 75 6.93 7.43 -19.30
N LEU A 76 6.18 7.97 -20.27
CA LEU A 76 4.73 8.11 -20.19
C LEU A 76 4.00 6.75 -20.24
N ASP A 77 4.57 5.78 -20.96
CA ASP A 77 3.98 4.43 -21.12
C ASP A 77 4.37 3.46 -20.00
N ARG A 78 4.96 3.95 -18.91
CA ARG A 78 5.34 3.09 -17.77
C ARG A 78 4.19 2.94 -16.80
N ASP A 79 4.03 1.71 -16.29
CA ASP A 79 3.06 1.45 -15.24
C ASP A 79 3.45 2.14 -13.92
N TYR A 80 2.44 2.67 -13.24
CA TYR A 80 2.58 3.29 -11.93
C TYR A 80 2.61 2.22 -10.84
N VAL A 81 3.75 2.11 -10.15
CA VAL A 81 3.97 1.11 -9.08
C VAL A 81 3.61 1.67 -7.70
N GLY A 82 3.77 2.98 -7.49
CA GLY A 82 3.60 3.63 -6.19
C GLY A 82 4.86 3.53 -5.32
N ASP A 83 5.12 2.36 -4.72
CA ASP A 83 6.26 2.16 -3.82
C ASP A 83 7.53 1.73 -4.58
N TYR A 84 8.31 2.69 -5.08
CA TYR A 84 9.56 2.40 -5.80
C TYR A 84 10.77 2.20 -4.87
N CYS A 85 10.66 2.55 -3.60
CA CYS A 85 11.70 2.30 -2.59
C CYS A 85 11.58 0.94 -1.89
N ASN A 86 10.55 0.14 -2.19
CA ASN A 86 10.24 -1.12 -1.51
C ASN A 86 10.25 -0.96 0.01
N LEU A 87 9.46 -0.01 0.54
CA LEU A 87 9.44 0.33 1.96
C LEU A 87 9.11 -0.86 2.86
N HIS A 88 8.39 -1.86 2.34
CA HIS A 88 8.15 -3.12 3.05
C HIS A 88 9.44 -3.87 3.42
N GLN A 89 10.49 -3.78 2.59
CA GLN A 89 11.79 -4.42 2.88
C GLN A 89 12.68 -3.55 3.77
N ARG A 90 12.29 -2.29 4.01
CA ARG A 90 13.07 -1.27 4.72
C ARG A 90 12.29 -0.73 5.93
N PRO A 91 12.25 -1.51 7.04
CA PRO A 91 11.48 -1.13 8.22
C PRO A 91 12.03 0.10 8.93
N ASP A 92 13.29 0.46 8.70
CA ASP A 92 13.95 1.69 9.15
C ASP A 92 13.29 2.94 8.57
N LEU A 93 13.04 2.96 7.26
CA LEU A 93 12.33 4.05 6.59
C LEU A 93 10.83 4.02 6.92
N GLN A 94 10.22 2.83 6.96
CA GLN A 94 8.78 2.71 7.20
C GLN A 94 8.34 3.25 8.56
N ARG A 95 9.17 3.09 9.61
CA ARG A 95 8.87 3.61 10.95
C ARG A 95 8.96 5.14 11.05
N LEU A 96 9.63 5.82 10.12
CA LEU A 96 9.66 7.29 10.07
C LEU A 96 8.35 7.88 9.56
N VAL A 97 7.56 7.07 8.86
CA VAL A 97 6.22 7.41 8.41
C VAL A 97 5.22 6.88 9.46
N ASN A 98 4.12 7.60 9.65
CA ASN A 98 3.09 7.17 10.58
C ASN A 98 2.46 5.85 10.11
N ARG A 99 2.34 4.87 11.01
CA ARG A 99 1.78 3.53 10.70
C ARG A 99 0.34 3.55 10.15
N SER A 100 -0.44 4.57 10.51
CA SER A 100 -1.82 4.72 10.06
C SER A 100 -1.93 5.32 8.66
N GLU A 101 -0.86 5.91 8.15
CA GLU A 101 -0.87 6.59 6.86
C GLU A 101 -0.63 5.59 5.73
N LYS A 102 -1.48 5.65 4.70
CA LYS A 102 -1.32 4.85 3.51
C LYS A 102 -0.28 5.52 2.61
N ILE A 103 0.74 4.76 2.21
CA ILE A 103 1.75 5.22 1.25
C ILE A 103 1.14 5.16 -0.15
N ASP A 104 1.14 6.30 -0.83
CA ASP A 104 0.67 6.41 -2.22
C ASP A 104 1.84 6.40 -3.21
N PHE A 105 2.98 7.02 -2.84
CA PHE A 105 4.19 7.06 -3.65
C PHE A 105 5.46 7.03 -2.78
N SER A 106 6.50 6.33 -3.24
CA SER A 106 7.83 6.42 -2.66
C SER A 106 8.88 6.41 -3.76
N SER A 107 9.92 7.23 -3.62
CA SER A 107 11.06 7.22 -4.54
C SER A 107 12.29 7.86 -3.90
N TYR A 108 13.47 7.51 -4.41
CA TYR A 108 14.72 8.17 -4.06
C TYR A 108 15.02 9.25 -5.09
N LEU A 109 15.12 10.49 -4.64
CA LEU A 109 15.29 11.68 -5.47
C LEU A 109 16.61 12.38 -5.14
N TYR A 110 17.13 13.11 -6.12
CA TYR A 110 18.23 14.04 -5.91
C TYR A 110 17.69 15.46 -5.84
N LYS A 111 17.81 16.08 -4.66
CA LYS A 111 17.58 17.50 -4.46
C LYS A 111 18.86 18.27 -4.76
N TYR A 112 18.75 19.37 -5.50
CA TYR A 112 19.85 20.30 -5.71
C TYR A 112 19.72 21.51 -4.80
N ASP A 113 20.82 21.90 -4.17
CA ASP A 113 20.88 23.13 -3.37
C ASP A 113 21.05 24.37 -4.26
N ARG A 114 20.94 25.58 -3.71
CA ARG A 114 21.22 26.85 -4.40
C ARG A 114 22.65 26.91 -4.96
N ARG A 115 23.57 26.12 -4.39
CA ARG A 115 24.96 25.94 -4.86
C ARG A 115 25.12 24.77 -5.85
N PHE A 116 24.01 24.25 -6.40
CA PHE A 116 23.96 23.09 -7.31
C PHE A 116 24.60 21.80 -6.79
N ARG A 117 24.72 21.66 -5.46
CA ARG A 117 25.20 20.42 -4.85
C ARG A 117 24.08 19.38 -4.81
N ARG A 118 24.37 18.17 -5.31
CA ARG A 118 23.44 17.04 -5.32
C ARG A 118 23.28 16.47 -3.91
N GLN A 119 22.04 16.34 -3.45
CA GLN A 119 21.69 15.79 -2.14
C GLN A 119 20.65 14.67 -2.33
N GLY A 120 20.99 13.44 -1.96
CA GLY A 120 20.07 12.30 -2.03
C GLY A 120 19.00 12.40 -0.94
N ARG A 121 17.73 12.17 -1.30
CA ARG A 121 16.59 12.25 -0.38
C ARG A 121 15.59 11.15 -0.72
N TYR A 122 15.04 10.51 0.30
CA TYR A 122 13.83 9.71 0.12
C TYR A 122 12.64 10.66 0.14
N PHE A 123 11.80 10.53 -0.88
CA PHE A 123 10.55 11.26 -1.02
C PHE A 123 9.42 10.26 -0.90
N ILE A 124 8.59 10.43 0.14
CA ILE A 124 7.47 9.54 0.41
C ILE A 124 6.21 10.41 0.49
N SER A 125 5.21 10.06 -0.31
CA SER A 125 3.88 10.66 -0.29
C SER A 125 2.91 9.69 0.35
N THR A 126 2.19 10.16 1.35
CA THR A 126 1.06 9.43 1.95
C THR A 126 -0.24 10.15 1.66
N ASN A 127 -1.36 9.55 2.08
CA ASN A 127 -2.68 10.15 2.01
C ASN A 127 -2.87 11.38 2.92
N GLN A 128 -1.93 11.68 3.82
CA GLN A 128 -2.02 12.81 4.76
C GLN A 128 -0.88 13.83 4.60
N ALA A 129 0.33 13.39 4.27
CA ALA A 129 1.49 14.27 4.22
C ALA A 129 2.57 13.81 3.24
N LEU A 130 3.40 14.75 2.81
CA LEU A 130 4.66 14.51 2.12
C LEU A 130 5.82 14.49 3.12
N TYR A 131 6.67 13.47 2.98
CA TYR A 131 7.87 13.27 3.79
C TYR A 131 9.11 13.43 2.91
N ILE A 132 10.02 14.31 3.34
CA ILE A 132 11.36 14.45 2.76
C ILE A 132 12.36 13.98 3.80
N ILE A 133 12.99 12.85 3.52
CA ILE A 133 13.92 12.17 4.43
C ILE A 133 15.34 12.27 3.86
N ASP A 134 16.28 12.67 4.71
CA ASP A 134 17.71 12.71 4.41
C ASP A 134 18.38 11.41 4.84
N GLU A 135 19.39 11.01 4.08
CA GLU A 135 20.22 9.83 4.32
C GLU A 135 21.64 10.32 4.62
N GLN A 136 22.09 10.10 5.85
CA GLN A 136 23.40 10.54 6.31
C GLN A 136 24.24 9.31 6.69
N CYS A 137 25.43 9.20 6.11
CA CYS A 137 26.42 8.22 6.56
C CYS A 137 27.24 8.81 7.70
N ILE A 138 27.29 8.11 8.83
CA ILE A 138 27.94 8.57 10.05
C ILE A 138 28.99 7.53 10.46
N LYS A 139 30.20 8.00 10.81
CA LYS A 139 31.25 7.15 11.38
C LYS A 139 30.84 6.66 12.77
N ALA A 140 31.11 5.39 13.08
CA ALA A 140 30.86 4.82 14.39
C ALA A 140 31.53 5.68 15.49
N GLY A 141 30.72 6.25 16.40
CA GLY A 141 31.20 7.07 17.53
C GLY A 141 30.91 8.58 17.43
N SER A 142 30.59 9.12 16.25
CA SER A 142 30.12 10.51 16.13
C SER A 142 28.60 10.55 16.23
N SER A 143 28.02 11.07 17.32
CA SER A 143 26.59 11.38 17.36
C SER A 143 26.32 12.63 16.51
N GLY A 144 25.50 12.49 15.47
CA GLY A 144 24.96 13.64 14.75
C GLY A 144 24.24 14.57 15.73
N LYS A 145 24.46 15.88 15.61
CA LYS A 145 23.94 16.94 16.51
C LYS A 145 22.42 17.16 16.42
N THR A 146 21.61 16.10 16.38
CA THR A 146 20.16 16.21 16.20
C THR A 146 19.41 15.51 17.32
N ASN A 147 18.97 16.28 18.32
CA ASN A 147 18.13 15.84 19.44
C ASN A 147 16.65 15.74 19.03
N ASN A 148 16.33 15.01 17.95
CA ASN A 148 14.95 14.85 17.49
C ASN A 148 14.55 13.37 17.57
N SER A 149 13.32 13.12 18.04
CA SER A 149 12.68 11.80 18.15
C SER A 149 12.45 11.07 16.81
N ASN A 150 12.84 11.67 15.68
CA ASN A 150 12.56 11.22 14.31
C ASN A 150 13.80 10.70 13.57
N VAL A 151 14.75 10.11 14.30
CA VAL A 151 16.03 9.65 13.76
C VAL A 151 16.13 8.13 13.88
N GLN A 152 16.42 7.45 12.77
CA GLN A 152 16.64 6.00 12.78
C GLN A 152 17.99 5.61 12.22
N LYS A 153 18.65 4.67 12.91
CA LYS A 153 19.97 4.16 12.57
C LYS A 153 19.86 2.72 12.09
N THR A 154 20.47 2.44 10.95
CA THR A 154 20.67 1.08 10.45
C THR A 154 22.17 0.76 10.45
N LYS A 155 22.52 -0.46 10.88
CA LYS A 155 23.91 -0.92 10.86
C LYS A 155 24.36 -1.08 9.41
N ALA A 156 25.43 -0.40 9.00
CA ALA A 156 26.13 -0.69 7.75
C ALA A 156 27.40 -1.50 8.05
N GLN A 157 28.08 -1.98 7.00
CA GLN A 157 29.34 -2.72 7.12
C GLN A 157 30.46 -1.89 7.76
N GLU A 158 31.38 -2.58 8.43
CA GLU A 158 32.56 -2.13 9.20
C GLU A 158 32.77 -0.60 9.32
N GLY A 159 32.38 -0.05 10.48
CA GLY A 159 32.78 1.30 10.92
C GLY A 159 31.84 2.45 10.55
N TYR A 160 30.80 2.23 9.74
CA TYR A 160 29.82 3.26 9.35
C TYR A 160 28.38 2.84 9.69
N SER A 161 27.53 3.81 9.96
CA SER A 161 26.08 3.64 10.16
C SER A 161 25.30 4.57 9.24
N LEU A 162 24.18 4.09 8.71
CA LEU A 162 23.25 4.91 7.95
C LEU A 162 22.21 5.48 8.91
N GLU A 163 22.06 6.79 8.89
CA GLU A 163 21.07 7.51 9.69
C GLU A 163 20.07 8.20 8.77
N TYR A 164 18.79 7.95 9.01
CA TYR A 164 17.69 8.58 8.30
C TYR A 164 17.06 9.66 9.16
N ILE A 165 16.94 10.87 8.60
CA ILE A 165 16.44 12.04 9.31
C ILE A 165 15.30 12.66 8.51
N VAL A 166 14.12 12.76 9.10
CA VAL A 166 13.00 13.50 8.49
C VAL A 166 13.33 14.99 8.50
N LYS A 167 13.59 15.57 7.32
CA LYS A 167 13.88 17.01 7.19
C LYS A 167 12.62 17.85 7.15
N ARG A 168 11.59 17.36 6.48
CA ARG A 168 10.28 18.04 6.37
C ARG A 168 9.17 17.01 6.32
N ARG A 169 8.10 17.31 7.06
CA ARG A 169 6.77 16.73 6.90
C ARG A 169 5.85 17.86 6.47
N ILE A 170 5.22 17.74 5.31
CA ILE A 170 4.33 18.76 4.76
C ILE A 170 2.93 18.13 4.67
N PRO A 171 1.97 18.52 5.53
CA PRO A 171 0.59 18.06 5.39
C PRO A 171 0.03 18.39 4.00
N LEU A 172 -0.71 17.46 3.40
CA LEU A 172 -1.31 17.66 2.08
C LEU A 172 -2.35 18.78 2.07
N GLU A 173 -2.99 19.04 3.21
CA GLU A 173 -3.89 20.17 3.44
C GLU A 173 -3.24 21.53 3.12
N ASN A 174 -1.90 21.62 3.20
CA ASN A 174 -1.18 22.87 2.93
C ASN A 174 -0.72 23.02 1.46
N ILE A 175 -0.92 21.99 0.63
CA ILE A 175 -0.45 21.95 -0.77
C ILE A 175 -1.62 22.11 -1.75
N THR A 176 -2.81 21.69 -1.32
CA THR A 176 -4.04 21.69 -2.10
C THR A 176 -4.82 22.98 -1.85
#